data_AF-A0A1Q6V7U7-F1
#
_entry.id   AF-A0A1Q6V7U7-F1
#
_cell.length_a   1.000
_cell.length_b   1.000
_cell.length_c   1.000
_cell.angle_alpha   90.00
_cell.angle_beta   90.00
_cell.angle_gamma   90.00
#
_symmetry.space_group_name_H-M   'P 1'
#
loop_
_entity.id
_entity.type
_entity.pdbx_description
1 polymer ?
#
loop_
_entity_poly.entity_id
_entity_poly.type
_entity_poly.pdbx_seq_one_letter_code
_entity_poly.pdbx_strand_id
1 'polypeptide(L)'
;MIRITSDGVIRFECMPAQKMKFRSQRPLRLVLALMVGVAGVWLFTHCRDKQTDTGHRPIISFATVKPVLEALGDKLPPQLREPNEAKWKTWAQHDDDVVRGRLEQGALDSMINLLLFGTSFTTQPRVITMHDLHDPVVQSRVDDLLQGLRNPGRNERLIFLRNVLRRSGMDPDSSTGDEKTKAFVLENLRRVVQEQNTFREQFDQAAHESDQQAELSKRSRMFHDRGISLDTTILSSFGIEGALRDMKDRAMLPVRSITRVAVIGPGLDFTDKGFGYDFYPLQTLQPFAVYDSLVRLGLAEPGKIDITAFDISREVLEHLRSAHDRAKAGENYVVQLPREFWPWVAEAVQYWHSVGSEIGEPAAPVQPPPALKGLETRAVAIRPDVILSCKPVDLNVVFEQFDRSDTRRFDLIIATNVFLYYDTVEQALALQNISTLLKPGGFFLTNDWLPGLPQIPMRSMGYTPVRYGESGDWGDNIFWWQRQ
;
A
#
# COMPACT_ATOMS: atom_id res chain seq x y z
N MET A 1 -29.45 -19.35 7.46
CA MET A 1 -30.79 -18.88 7.07
C MET A 1 -31.35 -18.14 8.27
N ILE A 2 -31.66 -16.84 8.16
CA ILE A 2 -31.96 -15.94 9.29
C ILE A 2 -33.44 -15.52 9.22
N ARG A 3 -34.16 -15.65 10.34
CA ARG A 3 -35.50 -15.08 10.55
C ARG A 3 -35.45 -14.20 11.80
N ILE A 4 -35.95 -12.97 11.69
CA ILE A 4 -35.94 -11.97 12.77
C ILE A 4 -37.32 -12.03 13.46
N THR A 5 -37.36 -12.17 14.78
CA THR A 5 -38.58 -11.99 15.60
C THR A 5 -38.61 -10.62 16.25
N SER A 6 -39.83 -10.15 16.55
CA SER A 6 -40.20 -8.77 16.90
C SER A 6 -39.72 -8.26 18.27
N ASP A 7 -38.93 -9.06 18.99
CA ASP A 7 -38.30 -8.70 20.26
C ASP A 7 -36.78 -8.43 20.13
N GLY A 8 -36.24 -8.44 18.91
CA GLY A 8 -34.87 -7.99 18.63
C GLY A 8 -33.76 -8.94 19.09
N VAL A 9 -34.09 -10.16 19.51
CA VAL A 9 -33.10 -11.17 19.91
C VAL A 9 -32.90 -12.16 18.76
N ILE A 10 -31.68 -12.22 18.20
CA ILE A 10 -31.29 -13.24 17.21
C ILE A 10 -30.74 -14.44 17.96
N ARG A 11 -31.44 -15.58 17.93
CA ARG A 11 -30.97 -16.87 18.48
C ARG A 11 -30.60 -17.85 17.37
N PHE A 12 -29.49 -18.56 17.56
CA PHE A 12 -29.14 -19.74 16.77
C PHE A 12 -28.97 -20.94 17.71
N GLU A 13 -29.76 -21.99 17.50
CA GLU A 13 -29.62 -23.26 18.21
C GLU A 13 -28.47 -24.09 17.62
N CYS A 14 -27.65 -24.67 18.49
CA CYS A 14 -26.56 -25.58 18.14
C CYS A 14 -26.75 -26.91 18.87
N MET A 15 -26.73 -28.04 18.15
CA MET A 15 -26.65 -29.39 18.71
C MET A 15 -25.19 -29.91 18.69
N PRO A 16 -24.78 -30.77 19.64
CA PRO A 16 -23.38 -30.95 20.00
C PRO A 16 -22.64 -32.00 19.16
N ALA A 17 -21.35 -31.76 18.88
CA ALA A 17 -20.44 -32.74 18.32
C ALA A 17 -19.52 -33.36 19.39
N GLN A 18 -19.37 -34.68 19.30
CA GLN A 18 -18.70 -35.60 20.23
C GLN A 18 -17.17 -35.59 20.09
N LYS A 19 -16.49 -35.86 21.20
CA LYS A 19 -15.03 -35.94 21.38
C LYS A 19 -14.40 -37.16 20.67
N MET A 20 -13.19 -37.00 20.13
CA MET A 20 -12.21 -38.09 20.03
C MET A 20 -10.77 -37.61 20.27
N LYS A 21 -10.05 -38.39 21.09
CA LYS A 21 -8.63 -38.24 21.48
C LYS A 21 -7.75 -39.08 20.55
N PHE A 22 -6.51 -38.67 20.32
CA PHE A 22 -5.38 -39.61 20.24
C PHE A 22 -4.06 -38.95 20.67
N ARG A 23 -3.12 -39.79 21.13
CA ARG A 23 -2.07 -39.52 22.11
C ARG A 23 -0.70 -39.92 21.54
N SER A 24 0.31 -39.04 21.71
CA SER A 24 1.76 -39.30 21.82
C SER A 24 2.49 -39.90 20.59
N GLN A 25 3.81 -39.77 20.36
CA GLN A 25 4.98 -39.55 21.20
C GLN A 25 6.18 -39.07 20.33
N ARG A 26 7.05 -38.21 20.87
CA ARG A 26 8.45 -37.94 20.45
C ARG A 26 9.38 -38.97 21.17
N PRO A 27 10.70 -39.17 20.86
CA PRO A 27 11.78 -38.16 20.70
C PRO A 27 12.86 -38.57 19.66
N LEU A 28 14.02 -37.94 19.44
CA LEU A 28 14.62 -36.59 19.53
C LEU A 28 16.13 -36.83 19.24
N ARG A 29 16.84 -35.81 18.73
CA ARG A 29 18.31 -35.64 18.82
C ARG A 29 19.20 -36.68 18.11
N LEU A 30 19.70 -36.29 16.93
CA LEU A 30 21.15 -36.42 16.63
C LEU A 30 21.65 -35.58 15.43
N VAL A 31 20.79 -34.92 14.65
CA VAL A 31 21.21 -34.23 13.41
C VAL A 31 21.57 -32.73 13.59
N LEU A 32 21.37 -32.17 14.79
CA LEU A 32 21.47 -30.70 15.01
C LEU A 32 22.90 -30.17 15.22
N ALA A 33 23.92 -31.02 15.37
CA ALA A 33 25.26 -30.57 15.77
C ALA A 33 26.24 -30.32 14.61
N LEU A 34 25.92 -30.72 13.36
CA LEU A 34 26.85 -30.55 12.22
C LEU A 34 26.50 -29.38 11.26
N MET A 35 25.28 -28.80 11.34
CA MET A 35 24.87 -27.70 10.44
C MET A 35 25.29 -26.30 10.92
N VAL A 36 25.78 -26.15 12.15
CA VAL A 36 26.13 -24.84 12.73
C VAL A 36 27.48 -24.31 12.23
N GLY A 37 28.39 -25.18 11.79
CA GLY A 37 29.74 -24.78 11.34
C GLY A 37 29.83 -24.23 9.92
N VAL A 38 28.91 -24.61 9.01
CA VAL A 38 28.97 -24.21 7.59
C VAL A 38 28.09 -22.98 7.31
N ALA A 39 27.02 -22.77 8.08
CA ALA A 39 26.17 -21.57 7.97
C ALA A 39 26.87 -20.29 8.47
N GLY A 40 27.78 -20.40 9.45
CA GLY A 40 28.47 -19.25 10.04
C GLY A 40 29.45 -18.55 9.10
N VAL A 41 30.03 -19.26 8.14
CA VAL A 41 31.01 -18.68 7.19
C VAL A 41 30.32 -18.09 5.95
N TRP A 42 29.16 -18.63 5.55
CA TRP A 42 28.37 -18.08 4.44
C TRP A 42 27.66 -16.76 4.82
N LEU A 43 27.17 -16.65 6.07
CA LEU A 43 26.58 -15.40 6.58
C LEU A 43 27.60 -14.26 6.74
N PHE A 44 28.87 -14.57 7.04
CA PHE A 44 29.88 -13.54 7.29
C PHE A 44 30.42 -12.90 6.00
N THR A 45 30.37 -13.61 4.87
CA THR A 45 30.84 -13.09 3.57
C THR A 45 29.77 -12.33 2.77
N HIS A 46 28.48 -12.42 3.12
CA HIS A 46 27.39 -11.65 2.48
C HIS A 46 26.98 -10.39 3.25
N CYS A 47 27.50 -10.17 4.46
CA CYS A 47 27.20 -8.97 5.27
C CYS A 47 28.30 -7.89 5.20
N ARG A 48 29.09 -7.84 4.12
CA ARG A 48 30.06 -6.77 3.91
C ARG A 48 29.71 -6.00 2.64
N ASP A 49 29.28 -4.76 2.85
CA ASP A 49 28.96 -3.71 1.88
C ASP A 49 27.75 -3.90 0.96
N LYS A 50 26.56 -3.74 1.57
CA LYS A 50 25.62 -2.74 1.05
C LYS A 50 25.26 -1.82 2.21
N GLN A 51 26.10 -0.83 2.42
CA GLN A 51 25.67 0.43 3.00
C GLN A 51 24.54 0.92 2.08
N THR A 52 23.30 0.62 2.43
CA THR A 52 22.14 1.26 1.82
C THR A 52 22.28 2.71 2.21
N ASP A 53 22.75 3.52 1.28
CA ASP A 53 22.74 4.96 1.41
C ASP A 53 21.31 5.36 1.79
N THR A 54 21.12 5.70 3.06
CA THR A 54 19.93 6.38 3.57
C THR A 54 20.00 7.87 3.26
N GLY A 55 20.94 8.27 2.38
CA GLY A 55 21.14 9.64 1.98
C GLY A 55 19.89 10.15 1.29
N HIS A 56 19.21 11.08 1.97
CA HIS A 56 18.23 11.96 1.35
C HIS A 56 18.74 12.39 -0.01
N ARG A 57 17.88 12.27 -1.02
CA ARG A 57 18.20 12.84 -2.32
C ARG A 57 18.28 14.35 -2.19
N PRO A 58 18.99 15.03 -3.12
CA PRO A 58 18.90 16.47 -3.20
C PRO A 58 17.44 16.88 -3.29
N ILE A 59 17.01 17.82 -2.44
CA ILE A 59 15.67 18.39 -2.55
C ILE A 59 15.48 19.09 -3.89
N ILE A 60 14.24 19.21 -4.34
CA ILE A 60 13.88 19.97 -5.55
C ILE A 60 14.43 21.39 -5.43
N SER A 61 15.00 21.92 -6.53
CA SER A 61 15.58 23.26 -6.50
C SER A 61 14.53 24.34 -6.23
N PHE A 62 14.92 25.39 -5.49
CA PHE A 62 14.04 26.52 -5.23
C PHE A 62 13.49 27.16 -6.51
N ALA A 63 14.32 27.26 -7.56
CA ALA A 63 13.89 27.77 -8.87
C ALA A 63 12.71 26.99 -9.48
N THR A 64 12.62 25.68 -9.21
CA THR A 64 11.55 24.81 -9.72
C THR A 64 10.23 25.02 -8.97
N VAL A 65 10.29 25.27 -7.65
CA VAL A 65 9.10 25.39 -6.79
C VAL A 65 8.67 26.84 -6.55
N LYS A 66 9.55 27.82 -6.78
CA LYS A 66 9.30 29.24 -6.52
C LYS A 66 7.96 29.73 -7.10
N PRO A 67 7.61 29.47 -8.37
CA PRO A 67 6.33 29.94 -8.91
C PRO A 67 5.10 29.36 -8.19
N VAL A 68 5.21 28.13 -7.69
CA VAL A 68 4.16 27.45 -6.92
C VAL A 68 4.03 28.07 -5.54
N LEU A 69 5.15 28.30 -4.85
CA LEU A 69 5.16 28.92 -3.54
C LEU A 69 4.59 30.36 -3.60
N GLU A 70 4.99 31.14 -4.59
CA GLU A 70 4.47 32.50 -4.81
C GLU A 70 2.95 32.50 -5.10
N ALA A 71 2.46 31.52 -5.85
CA ALA A 71 1.03 31.39 -6.16
C ALA A 71 0.16 30.95 -4.98
N LEU A 72 0.72 30.19 -4.03
CA LEU A 72 0.01 29.74 -2.83
C LEU A 72 -0.18 30.88 -1.81
N GLY A 73 0.73 31.86 -1.78
CA GLY A 73 0.60 33.08 -0.97
C GLY A 73 0.31 32.78 0.51
N ASP A 74 -0.84 33.25 1.00
CA ASP A 74 -1.26 33.10 2.40
C ASP A 74 -1.57 31.66 2.82
N LYS A 75 -1.66 30.72 1.86
CA LYS A 75 -1.82 29.28 2.14
C LYS A 75 -0.51 28.62 2.57
N LEU A 76 0.63 29.30 2.43
CA LEU A 76 1.92 28.77 2.87
C LEU A 76 2.01 28.71 4.41
N PRO A 77 2.69 27.69 4.96
CA PRO A 77 2.97 27.66 6.38
C PRO A 77 3.85 28.86 6.79
N PRO A 78 3.77 29.34 8.05
CA PRO A 78 4.50 30.52 8.51
C PRO A 78 6.00 30.49 8.19
N GLN A 79 6.63 29.31 8.25
CA GLN A 79 8.04 29.06 7.98
C GLN A 79 8.43 29.32 6.52
N LEU A 80 7.48 29.24 5.58
CA LEU A 80 7.68 29.44 4.14
C LEU A 80 7.16 30.78 3.61
N ARG A 81 6.56 31.64 4.45
CA ARG A 81 6.15 32.99 4.02
C ARG A 81 7.36 33.77 3.51
N GLU A 82 7.16 34.55 2.44
CA GLU A 82 8.24 35.23 1.70
C GLU A 82 9.37 34.23 1.35
N PRO A 83 9.06 33.26 0.47
CA PRO A 83 9.92 32.11 0.24
C PRO A 83 11.24 32.52 -0.41
N ASN A 84 12.33 31.91 0.06
CA ASN A 84 13.65 32.03 -0.53
C ASN A 84 14.36 30.67 -0.48
N GLU A 85 15.52 30.56 -1.14
CA GLU A 85 16.24 29.29 -1.26
C GLU A 85 16.61 28.67 0.11
N ALA A 86 17.06 29.48 1.07
CA ALA A 86 17.42 29.01 2.40
C ALA A 86 16.19 28.52 3.21
N LYS A 87 15.07 29.26 3.18
CA LYS A 87 13.82 28.85 3.83
C LYS A 87 13.28 27.57 3.21
N TRP A 88 13.23 27.51 1.88
CA TRP A 88 12.80 26.33 1.14
C TRP A 88 13.64 25.11 1.53
N LYS A 89 14.97 25.25 1.51
CA LYS A 89 15.85 24.14 1.81
C LYS A 89 15.63 23.58 3.20
N THR A 90 15.63 24.44 4.21
CA THR A 90 15.42 24.03 5.60
C THR A 90 14.06 23.37 5.80
N TRP A 91 13.00 23.96 5.23
CA TRP A 91 11.64 23.43 5.37
C TRP A 91 11.47 22.09 4.65
N ALA A 92 11.89 21.97 3.39
CA ALA A 92 11.72 20.75 2.61
C ALA A 92 12.51 19.57 3.20
N GLN A 93 13.69 19.82 3.78
CA GLN A 93 14.45 18.78 4.48
C GLN A 93 13.73 18.33 5.76
N HIS A 94 13.25 19.28 6.56
CA HIS A 94 12.50 18.98 7.78
C HIS A 94 11.21 18.20 7.48
N ASP A 95 10.44 18.64 6.50
CA ASP A 95 9.15 18.03 6.18
C ASP A 95 9.32 16.67 5.48
N ASP A 96 10.41 16.44 4.73
CA ASP A 96 10.78 15.09 4.25
C ASP A 96 11.02 14.13 5.41
N ASP A 97 11.78 14.54 6.44
CA ASP A 97 12.00 13.75 7.65
C ASP A 97 10.69 13.44 8.39
N VAL A 98 9.81 14.44 8.51
CA VAL A 98 8.50 14.30 9.17
C VAL A 98 7.63 13.29 8.41
N VAL A 99 7.52 13.42 7.08
CA VAL A 99 6.74 12.52 6.24
C VAL A 99 7.28 11.08 6.30
N ARG A 100 8.59 10.91 6.20
CA ARG A 100 9.23 9.58 6.34
C ARG A 100 9.00 8.99 7.74
N GLY A 101 9.01 9.81 8.79
CA GLY A 101 8.69 9.40 10.16
C GLY A 101 7.26 8.86 10.31
N ARG A 102 6.29 9.35 9.52
CA ARG A 102 4.89 8.88 9.56
C ARG A 102 4.70 7.44 9.07
N LEU A 103 5.67 6.85 8.36
CA LEU A 103 5.63 5.44 7.96
C LEU A 103 5.64 4.50 9.17
N GLU A 104 6.38 4.83 10.22
CA GLU A 104 6.43 4.00 11.43
C GLU A 104 5.05 3.96 12.11
N GLN A 105 4.39 5.11 12.21
CA GLN A 105 3.02 5.17 12.71
C GLN A 105 2.05 4.39 11.82
N GLY A 106 2.19 4.47 10.50
CA GLY A 106 1.34 3.72 9.57
C GLY A 106 1.52 2.20 9.67
N ALA A 107 2.73 1.73 9.98
CA ALA A 107 3.00 0.33 10.28
C ALA A 107 2.31 -0.13 11.58
N LEU A 108 2.35 0.71 12.62
CA LEU A 108 1.62 0.47 13.87
C LEU A 108 0.10 0.47 13.65
N ASP A 109 -0.44 1.35 12.80
CA ASP A 109 -1.85 1.33 12.43
C ASP A 109 -2.22 0.02 11.73
N SER A 110 -1.37 -0.44 10.80
CA SER A 110 -1.60 -1.67 10.03
C SER A 110 -1.54 -2.91 10.92
N MET A 111 -0.76 -2.88 12.01
CA MET A 111 -0.79 -3.90 13.05
C MET A 111 -2.18 -4.07 13.67
N ILE A 112 -2.97 -3.00 13.77
CA ILE A 112 -4.33 -3.08 14.31
C ILE A 112 -5.27 -3.80 13.34
N ASN A 113 -5.14 -3.60 12.03
CA ASN A 113 -5.88 -4.39 11.04
C ASN A 113 -5.50 -5.88 11.15
N LEU A 114 -4.20 -6.18 11.30
CA LEU A 114 -3.75 -7.56 11.52
C LEU A 114 -4.34 -8.13 12.81
N LEU A 115 -4.27 -7.37 13.90
CA LEU A 115 -4.84 -7.76 15.19
C LEU A 115 -6.32 -8.11 15.06
N LEU A 116 -7.12 -7.29 14.38
CA LEU A 116 -8.57 -7.47 14.31
C LEU A 116 -9.00 -8.57 13.30
N PHE A 117 -8.35 -8.61 12.14
CA PHE A 117 -8.82 -9.39 10.99
C PHE A 117 -7.94 -10.59 10.62
N GLY A 118 -6.67 -10.56 11.02
CA GLY A 118 -5.66 -11.55 10.64
C GLY A 118 -5.96 -12.96 11.16
N THR A 119 -5.34 -13.93 10.51
CA THR A 119 -5.58 -15.36 10.74
C THR A 119 -4.29 -16.15 10.93
N SER A 120 -3.14 -15.58 10.57
CA SER A 120 -1.85 -16.28 10.57
C SER A 120 -1.21 -16.46 11.95
N PHE A 121 -1.61 -15.65 12.94
CA PHE A 121 -1.03 -15.67 14.29
C PHE A 121 -1.99 -16.21 15.37
N THR A 122 -3.27 -16.42 15.04
CA THR A 122 -4.31 -16.75 16.02
C THR A 122 -5.37 -17.68 15.45
N THR A 123 -6.05 -18.41 16.33
CA THR A 123 -7.25 -19.21 15.99
C THR A 123 -8.55 -18.58 16.48
N GLN A 124 -8.46 -17.42 17.14
CA GLN A 124 -9.62 -16.69 17.63
C GLN A 124 -10.48 -16.19 16.46
N PRO A 125 -11.80 -16.01 16.66
CA PRO A 125 -12.68 -15.39 15.68
C PRO A 125 -12.14 -14.01 15.25
N ARG A 126 -12.41 -13.63 14.00
CA ARG A 126 -12.12 -12.28 13.49
C ARG A 126 -13.05 -11.27 14.18
N VAL A 127 -12.52 -10.10 14.49
CA VAL A 127 -13.27 -9.01 15.12
C VAL A 127 -13.78 -8.08 14.03
N ILE A 128 -15.00 -8.32 13.55
CA ILE A 128 -15.63 -7.52 12.48
C ILE A 128 -16.33 -6.28 13.05
N THR A 129 -16.89 -6.39 14.25
CA THR A 129 -17.48 -5.28 14.98
C THR A 129 -16.91 -5.28 16.38
N MET A 130 -16.28 -4.17 16.78
CA MET A 130 -15.75 -4.00 18.13
C MET A 130 -16.64 -3.03 18.91
N HIS A 131 -17.18 -3.48 20.04
CA HIS A 131 -18.05 -2.66 20.90
C HIS A 131 -17.31 -2.19 22.15
N ASP A 132 -16.30 -2.94 22.60
CA ASP A 132 -15.51 -2.67 23.80
C ASP A 132 -14.07 -3.17 23.60
N LEU A 133 -13.09 -2.40 24.08
CA LEU A 133 -11.68 -2.80 24.11
C LEU A 133 -11.42 -3.95 25.10
N HIS A 134 -12.32 -4.14 26.07
CA HIS A 134 -12.29 -5.25 27.03
C HIS A 134 -12.99 -6.52 26.52
N ASP A 135 -13.41 -6.55 25.24
CA ASP A 135 -13.94 -7.76 24.62
C ASP A 135 -12.95 -8.93 24.81
N PRO A 136 -13.38 -10.06 25.40
CA PRO A 136 -12.52 -11.22 25.64
C PRO A 136 -11.83 -11.76 24.38
N VAL A 137 -12.47 -11.64 23.21
CA VAL A 137 -11.89 -12.04 21.93
C VAL A 137 -10.76 -11.10 21.55
N VAL A 138 -10.95 -9.80 21.69
CA VAL A 138 -9.89 -8.80 21.43
C VAL A 138 -8.69 -9.05 22.35
N GLN A 139 -8.92 -9.24 23.65
CA GLN A 139 -7.85 -9.51 24.61
C GLN A 139 -7.08 -10.79 24.27
N SER A 140 -7.79 -11.87 23.93
CA SER A 140 -7.16 -13.14 23.54
C SER A 140 -6.34 -13.00 22.25
N ARG A 141 -6.81 -12.20 21.29
CA ARG A 141 -6.07 -11.91 20.05
C ARG A 141 -4.83 -11.07 20.31
N VAL A 142 -4.87 -10.12 21.25
CA VAL A 142 -3.67 -9.37 21.66
C VAL A 142 -2.63 -10.33 22.24
N ASP A 143 -3.04 -11.23 23.12
CA ASP A 143 -2.13 -12.22 23.72
C ASP A 143 -1.50 -13.14 22.65
N ASP A 144 -2.31 -13.65 21.71
CA ASP A 144 -1.84 -14.45 20.58
C ASP A 144 -0.87 -13.66 19.67
N LEU A 145 -1.16 -12.38 19.41
CA LEU A 145 -0.29 -11.51 18.61
C LEU A 145 1.07 -11.33 19.27
N LEU A 146 1.09 -11.03 20.58
CA LEU A 146 2.34 -10.89 21.34
C LEU A 146 3.14 -12.20 21.36
N GLN A 147 2.47 -13.35 21.49
CA GLN A 147 3.13 -14.66 21.37
C GLN A 147 3.73 -14.87 19.96
N GLY A 148 2.99 -14.48 18.92
CA GLY A 148 3.44 -14.52 17.53
C GLY A 148 4.64 -13.61 17.27
N LEU A 149 4.67 -12.40 17.85
CA LEU A 149 5.79 -11.46 17.74
C LEU A 149 7.07 -11.99 18.41
N ARG A 150 6.94 -12.71 19.54
CA ARG A 150 8.08 -13.41 20.19
C ARG A 150 8.63 -14.53 19.32
N ASN A 151 7.75 -15.24 18.62
CA ASN A 151 8.08 -16.44 17.85
C ASN A 151 7.57 -16.34 16.41
N PRO A 152 8.07 -15.38 15.61
CA PRO A 152 7.47 -15.06 14.32
C PRO A 152 7.70 -16.14 13.26
N GLY A 153 8.62 -17.08 13.49
CA GLY A 153 8.97 -18.13 12.54
C GLY A 153 9.39 -17.54 11.19
N ARG A 154 8.66 -17.88 10.13
CA ARG A 154 8.85 -17.35 8.77
C ARG A 154 7.78 -16.33 8.36
N ASN A 155 6.93 -15.90 9.29
CA ASN A 155 5.88 -14.93 8.99
C ASN A 155 6.50 -13.54 8.83
N GLU A 156 6.63 -13.09 7.59
CA GLU A 156 7.26 -11.82 7.21
C GLU A 156 6.58 -10.62 7.89
N ARG A 157 5.25 -10.64 8.07
CA ARG A 157 4.49 -9.58 8.75
C ARG A 157 4.86 -9.47 10.22
N LEU A 158 4.96 -10.60 10.92
CA LEU A 158 5.35 -10.60 12.33
C LEU A 158 6.81 -10.21 12.52
N ILE A 159 7.71 -10.62 11.61
CA ILE A 159 9.12 -10.18 11.62
C ILE A 159 9.21 -8.66 11.43
N PHE A 160 8.44 -8.11 10.49
CA PHE A 160 8.36 -6.69 10.25
C PHE A 160 7.86 -5.92 11.49
N LEU A 161 6.72 -6.31 12.05
CA LEU A 161 6.13 -5.63 13.22
C LEU A 161 7.03 -5.71 14.45
N ARG A 162 7.74 -6.83 14.65
CA ARG A 162 8.73 -6.96 15.71
C ARG A 162 9.83 -5.89 15.59
N ASN A 163 10.28 -5.58 14.39
CA ASN A 163 11.29 -4.54 14.16
C ASN A 163 10.72 -3.13 14.34
N VAL A 164 9.48 -2.88 13.92
CA VAL A 164 8.76 -1.62 14.16
C VAL A 164 8.65 -1.35 15.66
N LEU A 165 8.14 -2.33 16.43
CA LEU A 165 7.99 -2.20 17.89
C LEU A 165 9.32 -1.90 18.60
N ARG A 166 10.43 -2.52 18.15
CA ARG A 166 11.77 -2.23 18.68
C ARG A 166 12.22 -0.79 18.43
N ARG A 167 11.94 -0.24 17.24
CA ARG A 167 12.23 1.17 16.93
C ARG A 167 11.40 2.12 17.79
N SER A 168 10.16 1.72 18.10
CA SER A 168 9.29 2.45 19.02
C SER A 168 9.63 2.23 20.52
N GLY A 169 10.77 1.62 20.85
CA GLY A 169 11.23 1.44 22.22
C GLY A 169 10.50 0.34 23.02
N MET A 170 9.83 -0.58 22.33
CA MET A 170 9.23 -1.78 22.92
C MET A 170 10.16 -2.97 22.72
N ASP A 171 10.18 -3.88 23.70
CA ASP A 171 10.92 -5.13 23.58
C ASP A 171 9.93 -6.30 23.45
N PRO A 172 9.62 -6.73 22.21
CA PRO A 172 8.69 -7.83 21.99
C PRO A 172 9.24 -9.17 22.48
N ASP A 173 10.52 -9.29 22.85
CA ASP A 173 11.12 -10.55 23.33
C ASP A 173 11.13 -10.66 24.86
N SER A 174 10.90 -9.56 25.56
CA SER A 174 11.00 -9.51 27.02
C SER A 174 9.68 -9.93 27.68
N SER A 175 9.69 -11.07 28.38
CA SER A 175 8.56 -11.49 29.20
C SER A 175 8.22 -10.51 30.33
N THR A 176 9.16 -9.67 30.76
CA THR A 176 8.90 -8.59 31.73
C THR A 176 8.41 -7.30 31.07
N GLY A 177 8.64 -7.14 29.77
CA GLY A 177 8.13 -6.06 28.93
C GLY A 177 6.76 -6.34 28.29
N ASP A 178 6.19 -7.53 28.55
CA ASP A 178 4.93 -7.98 27.97
C ASP A 178 3.75 -7.06 28.29
N GLU A 179 3.59 -6.67 29.55
CA GLU A 179 2.52 -5.76 29.97
C GLU A 179 2.67 -4.36 29.34
N LYS A 180 3.91 -3.87 29.21
CA LYS A 180 4.19 -2.59 28.55
C LYS A 180 3.85 -2.65 27.07
N THR A 181 4.25 -3.72 26.38
CA THR A 181 3.97 -3.93 24.96
C THR A 181 2.48 -4.14 24.72
N LYS A 182 1.80 -4.90 25.59
CA LYS A 182 0.35 -5.08 25.58
C LYS A 182 -0.39 -3.76 25.75
N ALA A 183 -0.01 -2.96 26.75
CA ALA A 183 -0.58 -1.64 26.97
C ALA A 183 -0.38 -0.72 25.75
N PHE A 184 0.81 -0.76 25.14
CA PHE A 184 1.10 0.00 23.92
C PHE A 184 0.22 -0.42 22.74
N VAL A 185 0.04 -1.73 22.50
CA VAL A 185 -0.84 -2.24 21.43
C VAL A 185 -2.30 -1.84 21.68
N LEU A 186 -2.78 -1.93 22.91
CA LEU A 186 -4.15 -1.56 23.27
C LEU A 186 -4.40 -0.05 23.15
N GLU A 187 -3.43 0.79 23.52
CA GLU A 187 -3.52 2.23 23.33
C GLU A 187 -3.57 2.58 21.84
N ASN A 188 -2.74 1.91 21.04
CA ASN A 188 -2.75 2.09 19.59
C ASN A 188 -4.09 1.65 18.96
N LEU A 189 -4.66 0.53 19.41
CA LEU A 189 -6.00 0.08 19.01
C LEU A 189 -7.07 1.12 19.35
N ARG A 190 -7.04 1.67 20.57
CA ARG A 190 -7.98 2.72 21.02
C ARG A 190 -7.91 3.94 20.10
N ARG A 191 -6.69 4.41 19.80
CA ARG A 191 -6.47 5.54 18.91
C ARG A 191 -7.01 5.27 17.50
N VAL A 192 -6.66 4.15 16.88
CA VAL A 192 -7.12 3.79 15.52
C VAL A 192 -8.65 3.73 15.44
N VAL A 193 -9.32 3.18 16.45
CA VAL A 193 -10.78 3.07 16.48
C VAL A 193 -11.44 4.45 16.64
N GLN A 194 -10.87 5.33 17.47
CA GLN A 194 -11.35 6.71 17.61
C GLN A 194 -11.15 7.51 16.32
N GLU A 195 -10.00 7.36 15.66
CA GLU A 195 -9.71 8.00 14.37
C GLU A 195 -10.67 7.52 13.28
N GLN A 196 -10.93 6.21 13.19
CA GLN A 196 -11.88 5.65 12.21
C GLN A 196 -13.30 6.24 12.35
N ASN A 197 -13.78 6.43 13.58
CA ASN A 197 -15.07 7.07 13.81
C ASN A 197 -15.07 8.53 13.33
N THR A 198 -14.02 9.27 13.66
CA THR A 198 -13.84 10.66 13.20
C THR A 198 -13.79 10.75 11.68
N PHE A 199 -13.07 9.85 11.01
CA PHE A 199 -12.99 9.85 9.55
C PHE A 199 -14.32 9.53 8.90
N ARG A 200 -15.08 8.56 9.43
CA ARG A 200 -16.43 8.27 8.91
C ARG A 200 -17.31 9.52 8.96
N GLU A 201 -17.33 10.23 10.09
CA GLU A 201 -18.07 11.48 10.22
C GLU A 201 -17.59 12.57 9.23
N GLN A 202 -16.28 12.69 9.01
CA GLN A 202 -15.73 13.63 8.04
C GLN A 202 -16.06 13.27 6.59
N PHE A 203 -16.08 11.97 6.24
CA PHE A 203 -16.52 11.49 4.94
C PHE A 203 -18.00 11.78 4.70
N ASP A 204 -18.86 11.48 5.68
CA ASP A 204 -20.29 11.78 5.62
C ASP A 204 -20.52 13.29 5.44
N GLN A 205 -19.80 14.13 6.19
CA GLN A 205 -19.86 15.59 6.03
C GLN A 205 -19.36 16.07 4.67
N ALA A 206 -18.29 15.49 4.14
CA ALA A 206 -17.77 15.86 2.81
C ALA A 206 -18.78 15.52 1.70
N ALA A 207 -19.48 14.38 1.81
CA ALA A 207 -20.51 13.98 0.85
C ALA A 207 -21.73 14.93 0.82
N HIS A 208 -21.88 15.81 1.82
CA HIS A 208 -22.90 16.85 1.88
C HIS A 208 -22.42 18.22 1.35
N GLU A 209 -21.17 18.32 0.86
CA GLU A 209 -20.65 19.54 0.24
C GLU A 209 -21.35 19.79 -1.10
N SER A 210 -21.76 21.04 -1.32
CA SER A 210 -22.51 21.43 -2.52
C SER A 210 -21.59 21.72 -3.72
N ASP A 211 -20.35 22.13 -3.45
CA ASP A 211 -19.33 22.32 -4.47
C ASP A 211 -18.51 21.05 -4.66
N GLN A 212 -18.62 20.45 -5.85
CA GLN A 212 -17.95 19.20 -6.19
C GLN A 212 -16.42 19.31 -6.07
N GLN A 213 -15.84 20.46 -6.41
CA GLN A 213 -14.39 20.64 -6.34
C GLN A 213 -13.91 20.76 -4.88
N ALA A 214 -14.65 21.47 -4.03
CA ALA A 214 -14.40 21.51 -2.60
C ALA A 214 -14.52 20.12 -1.95
N GLU A 215 -15.54 19.33 -2.30
CA GLU A 215 -15.70 17.94 -1.83
C GLU A 215 -14.44 17.12 -2.15
N LEU A 216 -14.06 17.08 -3.44
CA LEU A 216 -12.93 16.30 -3.92
C LEU A 216 -11.63 16.74 -3.24
N SER A 217 -11.41 18.04 -3.08
CA SER A 217 -10.24 18.58 -2.40
C SER A 217 -10.20 18.24 -0.90
N LYS A 218 -11.35 18.16 -0.23
CA LYS A 218 -11.43 17.75 1.18
C LYS A 218 -11.15 16.26 1.33
N ARG A 219 -11.78 15.41 0.50
CA ARG A 219 -11.56 13.95 0.46
C ARG A 219 -10.10 13.59 0.21
N SER A 220 -9.46 14.31 -0.72
CA SER A 220 -8.07 14.08 -1.11
C SER A 220 -7.06 14.57 -0.08
N ARG A 221 -7.46 14.99 1.13
CA ARG A 221 -6.54 15.37 2.21
C ARG A 221 -6.88 14.68 3.53
N MET A 222 -7.86 13.78 3.55
CA MET A 222 -8.42 13.29 4.82
C MET A 222 -7.42 12.57 5.72
N PHE A 223 -6.32 12.03 5.20
CA PHE A 223 -5.30 11.33 5.99
C PHE A 223 -4.02 12.14 6.18
N HIS A 224 -4.06 13.46 6.01
CA HIS A 224 -2.87 14.31 6.12
C HIS A 224 -2.19 14.24 7.49
N ASP A 225 -2.92 13.97 8.57
CA ASP A 225 -2.36 13.83 9.93
C ASP A 225 -2.11 12.36 10.33
N ARG A 226 -2.40 11.40 9.46
CA ARG A 226 -2.33 9.97 9.79
C ARG A 226 -0.96 9.37 9.48
N GLY A 227 -0.64 8.25 10.14
CA GLY A 227 0.43 7.36 9.70
C GLY A 227 0.21 6.88 8.25
N ILE A 228 1.30 6.81 7.47
CA ILE A 228 1.26 6.43 6.05
C ILE A 228 1.24 4.90 5.96
N SER A 229 0.14 4.35 5.47
CA SER A 229 -0.04 2.90 5.31
C SER A 229 0.63 2.41 4.05
N LEU A 230 1.18 1.19 4.11
CA LEU A 230 1.80 0.53 2.98
C LEU A 230 0.78 -0.23 2.12
N ASP A 231 -0.44 -0.45 2.60
CA ASP A 231 -1.39 -1.38 1.97
C ASP A 231 -1.72 -1.00 0.52
N THR A 232 -1.86 -2.02 -0.32
CA THR A 232 -2.28 -1.89 -1.71
C THR A 232 -3.46 -2.81 -1.98
N THR A 233 -4.28 -2.49 -2.98
CA THR A 233 -5.43 -3.29 -3.39
C THR A 233 -5.48 -3.48 -4.90
N ILE A 234 -5.97 -4.64 -5.32
CA ILE A 234 -6.25 -4.93 -6.73
C ILE A 234 -7.29 -3.98 -7.33
N LEU A 235 -8.22 -3.46 -6.53
CA LEU A 235 -9.29 -2.56 -7.01
C LEU A 235 -8.75 -1.20 -7.48
N SER A 236 -7.70 -0.68 -6.85
CA SER A 236 -7.02 0.53 -7.37
C SER A 236 -6.40 0.27 -8.74
N SER A 237 -5.88 -0.94 -8.99
CA SER A 237 -5.35 -1.31 -10.30
C SER A 237 -6.46 -1.51 -11.35
N PHE A 238 -7.63 -2.01 -10.94
CA PHE A 238 -8.84 -2.02 -11.77
C PHE A 238 -9.25 -0.60 -12.18
N GLY A 239 -9.26 0.35 -11.24
CA GLY A 239 -9.58 1.74 -11.54
C GLY A 239 -8.63 2.37 -12.57
N ILE A 240 -7.32 2.12 -12.43
CA ILE A 240 -6.32 2.56 -13.40
C ILE A 240 -6.56 1.92 -14.79
N GLU A 241 -6.89 0.64 -14.88
CA GLU A 241 -7.25 0.04 -16.16
C GLU A 241 -8.47 0.71 -16.80
N GLY A 242 -9.51 0.98 -16.01
CA GLY A 242 -10.70 1.71 -16.47
C GLY A 242 -10.34 3.06 -17.08
N ALA A 243 -9.49 3.83 -16.40
CA ALA A 243 -9.00 5.11 -16.90
C ALA A 243 -8.17 4.98 -18.18
N LEU A 244 -7.25 4.01 -18.25
CA LEU A 244 -6.44 3.76 -19.44
C LEU A 244 -7.31 3.38 -20.65
N ARG A 245 -8.36 2.58 -20.42
CA ARG A 245 -9.34 2.20 -21.44
C ARG A 245 -10.13 3.42 -21.93
N ASP A 246 -10.68 4.22 -21.02
CA ASP A 246 -11.40 5.45 -21.37
C ASP A 246 -10.53 6.43 -22.17
N MET A 247 -9.28 6.62 -21.75
CA MET A 247 -8.34 7.50 -22.44
C MET A 247 -7.96 6.97 -23.82
N LYS A 248 -7.81 5.65 -23.97
CA LYS A 248 -7.60 4.99 -25.26
C LYS A 248 -8.80 5.21 -26.18
N ASP A 249 -10.01 4.98 -25.68
CA ASP A 249 -11.25 5.11 -26.45
C ASP A 249 -11.51 6.57 -26.89
N ARG A 250 -11.00 7.53 -26.12
CA ARG A 250 -10.97 8.97 -26.46
C ARG A 250 -9.77 9.39 -27.32
N ALA A 251 -8.96 8.44 -27.79
CA ALA A 251 -7.76 8.67 -28.58
C ALA A 251 -6.72 9.61 -27.93
N MET A 252 -6.68 9.69 -26.60
CA MET A 252 -5.70 10.49 -25.85
C MET A 252 -4.35 9.78 -25.73
N LEU A 253 -4.36 8.44 -25.75
CA LEU A 253 -3.16 7.61 -25.66
C LEU A 253 -2.95 6.89 -27.02
N PRO A 254 -1.86 7.20 -27.75
CA PRO A 254 -1.55 6.48 -28.97
C PRO A 254 -1.25 5.00 -28.71
N VAL A 255 -1.64 4.15 -29.66
CA VAL A 255 -1.37 2.70 -29.62
C VAL A 255 0.13 2.43 -29.50
N ARG A 256 0.51 1.50 -28.61
CA ARG A 256 1.90 1.06 -28.38
C ARG A 256 2.90 2.20 -28.11
N SER A 257 2.45 3.30 -27.51
CA SER A 257 3.29 4.47 -27.27
C SER A 257 3.88 4.55 -25.86
N ILE A 258 3.39 3.74 -24.93
CA ILE A 258 3.84 3.74 -23.53
C ILE A 258 4.98 2.74 -23.38
N THR A 259 6.15 3.26 -22.99
CA THR A 259 7.39 2.50 -22.81
C THR A 259 8.06 2.77 -21.46
N ARG A 260 7.78 3.92 -20.85
CA ARG A 260 8.37 4.37 -19.59
C ARG A 260 7.26 4.75 -18.62
N VAL A 261 7.13 3.99 -17.55
CA VAL A 261 6.07 4.17 -16.54
C VAL A 261 6.71 4.42 -15.18
N ALA A 262 6.16 5.34 -14.40
CA ALA A 262 6.44 5.39 -12.98
C ALA A 262 5.19 5.02 -12.16
N VAL A 263 5.39 4.27 -11.09
CA VAL A 263 4.36 4.02 -10.07
C VAL A 263 4.87 4.59 -8.76
N ILE A 264 4.19 5.59 -8.23
CA ILE A 264 4.50 6.22 -6.94
C ILE A 264 3.64 5.53 -5.89
N GLY A 265 4.26 5.05 -4.82
CA GLY A 265 3.59 4.29 -3.77
C GLY A 265 3.01 2.97 -4.29
N PRO A 266 3.82 2.06 -4.87
CA PRO A 266 3.33 0.75 -5.35
C PRO A 266 2.67 -0.10 -4.24
N GLY A 267 2.99 0.21 -2.98
CA GLY A 267 2.47 -0.43 -1.80
C GLY A 267 2.95 -1.88 -1.61
N LEU A 268 2.61 -2.43 -0.46
CA LEU A 268 2.88 -3.76 0.03
C LEU A 268 1.62 -4.24 0.73
N ASP A 269 1.04 -5.34 0.25
CA ASP A 269 -0.15 -6.01 0.79
C ASP A 269 0.16 -6.57 2.18
N PHE A 270 0.21 -5.66 3.15
CA PHE A 270 0.59 -5.95 4.52
C PHE A 270 -0.59 -6.51 5.26
N THR A 271 -1.73 -5.86 5.28
CA THR A 271 -2.97 -6.44 5.80
C THR A 271 -4.12 -5.64 5.23
N ASP A 272 -4.82 -6.20 4.24
CA ASP A 272 -6.02 -5.59 3.64
C ASP A 272 -6.91 -4.92 4.72
N LYS A 273 -7.22 -3.63 4.54
CA LYS A 273 -7.93 -2.80 5.53
C LYS A 273 -9.38 -3.22 5.77
N GLY A 274 -10.00 -3.92 4.83
CA GLY A 274 -11.38 -4.40 4.93
C GLY A 274 -11.47 -5.83 5.45
N PHE A 275 -10.55 -6.70 5.01
CA PHE A 275 -10.67 -8.15 5.27
C PHE A 275 -9.46 -8.78 5.95
N GLY A 276 -8.32 -8.10 5.98
CA GLY A 276 -7.10 -8.48 6.68
C GLY A 276 -6.57 -9.85 6.33
N TYR A 277 -6.51 -10.15 5.03
CA TYR A 277 -5.90 -11.39 4.55
C TYR A 277 -4.39 -11.37 4.79
N ASP A 278 -3.90 -12.36 5.54
CA ASP A 278 -2.49 -12.47 5.95
C ASP A 278 -1.91 -13.89 5.78
N PHE A 279 -2.65 -14.78 5.12
CA PHE A 279 -2.33 -16.21 5.00
C PHE A 279 -1.39 -16.56 3.83
N TYR A 280 -0.93 -15.57 3.09
CA TYR A 280 0.02 -15.69 1.98
C TYR A 280 1.22 -14.74 2.15
N PRO A 281 2.37 -14.92 1.44
CA PRO A 281 3.54 -14.04 1.57
C PRO A 281 3.23 -12.55 1.35
N LEU A 282 4.07 -11.64 1.85
CA LEU A 282 3.92 -10.23 1.50
C LEU A 282 4.10 -10.05 -0.01
N GLN A 283 3.35 -9.12 -0.59
CA GLN A 283 3.39 -8.89 -2.03
C GLN A 283 3.09 -7.44 -2.40
N THR A 284 3.70 -6.95 -3.47
CA THR A 284 3.25 -5.76 -4.21
C THR A 284 2.59 -6.18 -5.52
N LEU A 285 1.61 -5.40 -5.98
CA LEU A 285 0.75 -5.73 -7.13
C LEU A 285 0.81 -4.66 -8.23
N GLN A 286 0.68 -3.39 -7.87
CA GLN A 286 0.33 -2.32 -8.81
C GLN A 286 1.31 -2.16 -9.98
N PRO A 287 2.65 -2.20 -9.81
CA PRO A 287 3.58 -2.12 -10.94
C PRO A 287 3.30 -3.17 -12.02
N PHE A 288 3.04 -4.41 -11.61
CA PHE A 288 2.85 -5.53 -12.54
C PHE A 288 1.42 -5.57 -13.10
N ALA A 289 0.42 -5.21 -12.29
CA ALA A 289 -0.95 -5.05 -12.77
C ALA A 289 -1.08 -3.95 -13.83
N VAL A 290 -0.33 -2.85 -13.67
CA VAL A 290 -0.22 -1.77 -14.67
C VAL A 290 0.46 -2.27 -15.93
N TYR A 291 1.58 -2.98 -15.82
CA TYR A 291 2.25 -3.60 -16.98
C TYR A 291 1.26 -4.42 -17.80
N ASP A 292 0.58 -5.36 -17.13
CA ASP A 292 -0.38 -6.27 -17.73
C ASP A 292 -1.53 -5.51 -18.43
N SER A 293 -2.08 -4.49 -17.77
CA SER A 293 -3.17 -3.67 -18.33
C SER A 293 -2.72 -2.90 -19.57
N LEU A 294 -1.51 -2.33 -19.57
CA LEU A 294 -0.95 -1.62 -20.72
C LEU A 294 -0.79 -2.52 -21.95
N VAL A 295 -0.38 -3.77 -21.74
CA VAL A 295 -0.26 -4.78 -22.81
C VAL A 295 -1.64 -5.21 -23.30
N ARG A 296 -2.55 -5.61 -22.40
CA ARG A 296 -3.92 -6.06 -22.77
C ARG A 296 -4.69 -5.00 -23.52
N LEU A 297 -4.52 -3.72 -23.15
CA LEU A 297 -5.16 -2.61 -23.84
C LEU A 297 -4.45 -2.22 -25.15
N GLY A 298 -3.30 -2.81 -25.48
CA GLY A 298 -2.51 -2.48 -26.67
C GLY A 298 -1.85 -1.09 -26.62
N LEU A 299 -1.71 -0.52 -25.42
CA LEU A 299 -1.07 0.78 -25.18
C LEU A 299 0.45 0.67 -25.11
N ALA A 300 0.96 -0.54 -24.87
CA ALA A 300 2.37 -0.86 -24.86
C ALA A 300 2.67 -2.17 -25.61
N GLU A 301 3.93 -2.34 -26.02
CA GLU A 301 4.42 -3.59 -26.59
C GLU A 301 5.00 -4.48 -25.47
N PRO A 302 4.65 -5.79 -25.43
CA PRO A 302 5.26 -6.72 -24.48
C PRO A 302 6.79 -6.66 -24.52
N GLY A 303 7.44 -6.70 -23.37
CA GLY A 303 8.89 -6.66 -23.24
C GLY A 303 9.54 -5.29 -23.50
N LYS A 304 8.77 -4.24 -23.81
CA LYS A 304 9.28 -2.88 -24.07
C LYS A 304 8.79 -1.83 -23.07
N ILE A 305 8.42 -2.26 -21.88
CA ILE A 305 7.96 -1.40 -20.79
C ILE A 305 9.01 -1.42 -19.69
N ASP A 306 9.56 -0.25 -19.38
CA ASP A 306 10.40 -0.02 -18.21
C ASP A 306 9.56 0.67 -17.13
N ILE A 307 9.51 0.09 -15.93
CA ILE A 307 8.78 0.62 -14.78
C ILE A 307 9.78 1.12 -13.73
N THR A 308 9.55 2.31 -13.22
CA THR A 308 10.21 2.82 -12.00
C THR A 308 9.19 2.88 -10.87
N ALA A 309 9.45 2.15 -9.79
CA ALA A 309 8.63 2.18 -8.59
C ALA A 309 9.24 3.16 -7.58
N PHE A 310 8.61 4.31 -7.40
CA PHE A 310 9.03 5.31 -6.41
C PHE A 310 8.29 5.06 -5.09
N ASP A 311 9.03 5.01 -3.99
CA ASP A 311 8.44 4.93 -2.66
C ASP A 311 9.38 5.58 -1.63
N ILE A 312 8.84 5.97 -0.48
CA ILE A 312 9.61 6.40 0.69
C ILE A 312 9.79 5.27 1.70
N SER A 313 8.99 4.20 1.61
CA SER A 313 9.08 3.03 2.46
C SER A 313 10.26 2.15 2.07
N ARG A 314 11.20 2.05 3.01
CA ARG A 314 12.32 1.12 2.91
C ARG A 314 11.84 -0.32 2.67
N GLU A 315 10.79 -0.75 3.36
CA GLU A 315 10.32 -2.13 3.33
C GLU A 315 9.64 -2.49 2.01
N VAL A 316 8.87 -1.58 1.42
CA VAL A 316 8.33 -1.75 0.05
C VAL A 316 9.48 -1.90 -0.95
N LEU A 317 10.49 -1.03 -0.87
CA LEU A 317 11.63 -1.05 -1.78
C LEU A 317 12.50 -2.29 -1.59
N GLU A 318 12.74 -2.73 -0.35
CA GLU A 318 13.48 -3.97 -0.05
C GLU A 318 12.75 -5.22 -0.55
N HIS A 319 11.42 -5.26 -0.45
CA HIS A 319 10.60 -6.32 -1.03
C HIS A 319 10.79 -6.41 -2.55
N LEU A 320 10.68 -5.27 -3.24
CA LEU A 320 10.90 -5.18 -4.69
C LEU A 320 12.33 -5.56 -5.08
N ARG A 321 13.36 -5.10 -4.35
CA ARG A 321 14.76 -5.49 -4.59
C ARG A 321 14.96 -6.99 -4.42
N SER A 322 14.36 -7.58 -3.39
CA SER A 322 14.42 -9.02 -3.13
C SER A 322 13.73 -9.83 -4.23
N ALA A 323 12.57 -9.36 -4.70
CA ALA A 323 11.87 -9.96 -5.85
C ALA A 323 12.73 -9.87 -7.13
N HIS A 324 13.39 -8.73 -7.35
CA HIS A 324 14.28 -8.52 -8.48
C HIS A 324 15.52 -9.44 -8.41
N ASP A 325 16.11 -9.67 -7.24
CA ASP A 325 17.26 -10.56 -7.09
C ASP A 325 16.87 -12.04 -7.31
N ARG A 326 15.69 -12.47 -6.85
CA ARG A 326 15.12 -13.79 -7.19
C ARG A 326 14.84 -13.93 -8.69
N ALA A 327 14.31 -12.89 -9.32
CA ALA A 327 14.05 -12.88 -10.76
C ALA A 327 15.34 -13.00 -11.60
N LYS A 328 16.47 -12.42 -11.15
CA LYS A 328 17.78 -12.64 -11.80
C LYS A 328 18.21 -14.11 -11.76
N ALA A 329 17.80 -14.85 -10.73
CA ALA A 329 18.02 -16.29 -10.61
C ALA A 329 16.99 -17.12 -11.39
N GLY A 330 16.07 -16.49 -12.13
CA GLY A 330 15.04 -17.14 -12.93
C GLY A 330 13.79 -17.52 -12.15
N GLU A 331 13.63 -17.07 -10.90
CA GLU A 331 12.45 -17.36 -10.09
C GLU A 331 11.26 -16.47 -10.47
N ASN A 332 10.09 -17.09 -10.61
CA ASN A 332 8.84 -16.37 -10.78
C ASN A 332 8.42 -15.67 -9.49
N TYR A 333 7.70 -14.57 -9.62
CA TYR A 333 7.09 -13.88 -8.49
C TYR A 333 5.60 -14.24 -8.43
N VAL A 334 5.22 -15.10 -7.47
CA VAL A 334 3.86 -15.61 -7.36
C VAL A 334 3.01 -14.68 -6.51
N VAL A 335 2.06 -14.00 -7.14
CA VAL A 335 1.07 -13.15 -6.46
C VAL A 335 -0.20 -13.94 -6.17
N GLN A 336 -0.78 -13.71 -4.99
CA GLN A 336 -2.04 -14.28 -4.53
C GLN A 336 -3.14 -13.22 -4.64
N LEU A 337 -4.28 -13.58 -5.21
CA LEU A 337 -5.35 -12.66 -5.55
C LEU A 337 -6.64 -13.18 -4.91
N PRO A 338 -6.82 -12.99 -3.60
CA PRO A 338 -8.12 -13.24 -2.97
C PRO A 338 -9.16 -12.28 -3.56
N ARG A 339 -10.39 -12.77 -3.71
CA ARG A 339 -11.55 -11.95 -4.08
C ARG A 339 -12.42 -11.76 -2.85
N GLU A 340 -12.53 -10.52 -2.42
CA GLU A 340 -13.24 -10.17 -1.19
C GLU A 340 -14.73 -10.61 -1.24
N PHE A 341 -15.34 -10.88 -0.09
CA PHE A 341 -16.67 -11.52 0.00
C PHE A 341 -17.85 -10.63 -0.40
N TRP A 342 -17.64 -9.34 -0.58
CA TRP A 342 -18.70 -8.39 -0.90
C TRP A 342 -18.93 -8.33 -2.43
N PRO A 343 -20.13 -7.94 -2.89
CA PRO A 343 -20.49 -8.00 -4.30
C PRO A 343 -19.78 -6.92 -5.13
N TRP A 344 -18.80 -7.34 -5.92
CA TRP A 344 -18.10 -6.50 -6.90
C TRP A 344 -18.95 -6.30 -8.15
N VAL A 345 -18.79 -5.15 -8.83
CA VAL A 345 -19.36 -4.97 -10.18
C VAL A 345 -18.80 -6.00 -11.17
N ALA A 346 -19.58 -6.34 -12.19
CA ALA A 346 -19.21 -7.37 -13.16
C ALA A 346 -17.86 -7.11 -13.84
N GLU A 347 -17.55 -5.85 -14.15
CA GLU A 347 -16.30 -5.42 -14.77
C GLU A 347 -15.10 -5.64 -13.84
N ALA A 348 -15.25 -5.41 -12.53
CA ALA A 348 -14.21 -5.67 -11.54
C ALA A 348 -13.96 -7.18 -11.38
N VAL A 349 -15.01 -8.00 -11.43
CA VAL A 349 -14.88 -9.47 -11.44
C VAL A 349 -14.15 -9.94 -12.70
N GLN A 350 -14.49 -9.39 -13.88
CA GLN A 350 -13.79 -9.70 -15.14
C GLN A 350 -12.31 -9.27 -15.11
N TYR A 351 -12.02 -8.11 -14.53
CA TYR A 351 -10.65 -7.67 -14.31
C TYR A 351 -9.89 -8.65 -13.39
N TRP A 352 -10.51 -9.07 -12.28
CA TRP A 352 -9.91 -10.05 -11.37
C TRP A 352 -9.59 -11.38 -12.06
N HIS A 353 -10.43 -11.84 -12.99
CA HIS A 353 -10.15 -13.04 -13.78
C HIS A 353 -8.99 -12.87 -14.76
N SER A 354 -8.82 -11.68 -15.34
CA SER A 354 -7.92 -11.43 -16.46
C SER A 354 -6.56 -10.85 -16.08
N VAL A 355 -6.45 -10.15 -14.95
CA VAL A 355 -5.20 -9.48 -14.57
C VAL A 355 -4.06 -10.50 -14.43
N GLY A 356 -2.91 -10.22 -15.02
CA GLY A 356 -1.76 -11.12 -15.00
C GLY A 356 -1.63 -12.05 -16.21
N SER A 357 -2.62 -12.08 -17.10
CA SER A 357 -2.63 -12.97 -18.29
C SER A 357 -1.57 -12.64 -19.34
N GLU A 358 -1.04 -11.41 -19.37
CA GLU A 358 0.03 -11.03 -20.30
C GLU A 358 1.43 -11.13 -19.67
N ILE A 359 1.52 -11.26 -18.34
CA ILE A 359 2.77 -11.17 -17.59
C ILE A 359 3.19 -12.46 -16.90
N GLY A 360 2.32 -13.46 -16.86
CA GLY A 360 2.56 -14.70 -16.13
C GLY A 360 1.58 -15.79 -16.50
N GLU A 361 1.70 -16.90 -15.76
CA GLU A 361 0.82 -18.07 -15.91
C GLU A 361 0.05 -18.32 -14.61
N PRO A 362 -1.12 -18.97 -14.67
CA PRO A 362 -1.83 -19.40 -13.47
C PRO A 362 -0.95 -20.25 -12.55
N ALA A 363 -0.99 -19.97 -11.25
CA ALA A 363 -0.32 -20.73 -10.21
C ALA A 363 -1.33 -21.29 -9.21
N ALA A 364 -0.91 -22.29 -8.43
CA ALA A 364 -1.73 -22.82 -7.35
C ALA A 364 -1.90 -21.75 -6.25
N PRO A 365 -3.15 -21.37 -5.90
CA PRO A 365 -3.36 -20.41 -4.83
C PRO A 365 -3.10 -21.05 -3.46
N VAL A 366 -2.62 -20.24 -2.51
CA VAL A 366 -2.52 -20.64 -1.12
C VAL A 366 -3.93 -20.89 -0.58
N GLN A 367 -4.12 -22.05 0.07
CA GLN A 367 -5.42 -22.43 0.59
C GLN A 367 -5.82 -21.49 1.75
N PRO A 368 -7.01 -20.87 1.70
CA PRO A 368 -7.50 -20.06 2.80
C PRO A 368 -7.64 -20.89 4.08
N PRO A 369 -7.37 -20.30 5.26
CA PRO A 369 -7.62 -20.96 6.53
C PRO A 369 -9.12 -21.24 6.73
N PRO A 370 -9.50 -22.16 7.65
CA PRO A 370 -10.90 -22.49 7.90
C PRO A 370 -11.81 -21.29 8.22
N ALA A 371 -11.24 -20.25 8.85
CA ALA A 371 -11.95 -18.99 9.15
C ALA A 371 -12.39 -18.20 7.90
N LEU A 372 -11.81 -18.49 6.73
CA LEU A 372 -12.08 -17.86 5.44
C LEU A 372 -12.66 -18.86 4.43
N LYS A 373 -13.36 -19.89 4.92
CA LYS A 373 -13.98 -20.90 4.05
C LYS A 373 -14.90 -20.25 3.01
N GLY A 374 -14.71 -20.61 1.75
CA GLY A 374 -15.48 -20.08 0.61
C GLY A 374 -14.85 -18.84 -0.02
N LEU A 375 -13.73 -18.34 0.49
CA LEU A 375 -12.98 -17.27 -0.16
C LEU A 375 -12.48 -17.74 -1.52
N GLU A 376 -12.84 -17.02 -2.57
CA GLU A 376 -12.29 -17.26 -3.89
C GLU A 376 -10.87 -16.72 -3.97
N THR A 377 -9.96 -17.54 -4.47
CA THR A 377 -8.55 -17.18 -4.61
C THR A 377 -8.02 -17.62 -5.97
N ARG A 378 -7.12 -16.80 -6.51
CA ARG A 378 -6.31 -17.09 -7.70
C ARG A 378 -4.86 -16.78 -7.39
N ALA A 379 -3.94 -17.39 -8.12
CA ALA A 379 -2.55 -16.95 -8.11
C ALA A 379 -1.99 -16.85 -9.53
N VAL A 380 -1.01 -15.96 -9.70
CA VAL A 380 -0.28 -15.76 -10.96
C VAL A 380 1.20 -15.84 -10.66
N ALA A 381 1.91 -16.69 -11.39
CA ALA A 381 3.37 -16.72 -11.41
C ALA A 381 3.88 -15.73 -12.45
N ILE A 382 4.21 -14.51 -12.01
CA ILE A 382 4.73 -13.45 -12.87
C ILE A 382 6.14 -13.80 -13.33
N ARG A 383 6.39 -13.67 -14.63
CA ARG A 383 7.65 -14.06 -15.26
C ARG A 383 8.81 -13.16 -14.80
N PRO A 384 10.05 -13.69 -14.75
CA PRO A 384 11.20 -12.94 -14.25
C PRO A 384 11.50 -11.70 -15.08
N ASP A 385 11.35 -11.73 -16.41
CA ASP A 385 11.60 -10.58 -17.29
C ASP A 385 10.70 -9.38 -16.96
N VAL A 386 9.46 -9.62 -16.55
CA VAL A 386 8.52 -8.57 -16.12
C VAL A 386 8.93 -8.00 -14.75
N ILE A 387 9.46 -8.82 -13.84
CA ILE A 387 9.97 -8.33 -12.55
C ILE A 387 11.23 -7.49 -12.75
N LEU A 388 12.13 -7.94 -13.63
CA LEU A 388 13.38 -7.25 -13.98
C LEU A 388 13.14 -5.92 -14.70
N SER A 389 11.97 -5.71 -15.29
CA SER A 389 11.61 -4.42 -15.90
C SER A 389 11.19 -3.36 -14.86
N CYS A 390 11.02 -3.72 -13.59
CA CYS A 390 10.63 -2.82 -12.51
C CYS A 390 11.82 -2.46 -11.61
N LYS A 391 12.16 -1.17 -11.54
CA LYS A 391 13.27 -0.65 -10.74
C LYS A 391 12.75 0.10 -9.50
N PRO A 392 13.01 -0.39 -8.28
CA PRO A 392 12.65 0.32 -7.06
C PRO A 392 13.61 1.48 -6.80
N VAL A 393 13.06 2.66 -6.51
CA VAL A 393 13.80 3.88 -6.23
C VAL A 393 13.22 4.55 -4.99
N ASP A 394 14.08 4.80 -4.01
CA ASP A 394 13.75 5.67 -2.87
C ASP A 394 13.59 7.09 -3.37
N LEU A 395 12.38 7.65 -3.26
CA LEU A 395 12.08 9.03 -3.65
C LEU A 395 10.84 9.51 -2.91
N ASN A 396 10.99 10.58 -2.14
CA ASN A 396 9.87 11.41 -1.76
C ASN A 396 9.52 12.36 -2.91
N VAL A 397 8.48 12.00 -3.67
CA VAL A 397 8.06 12.77 -4.85
C VAL A 397 7.65 14.21 -4.53
N VAL A 398 7.39 14.55 -3.27
CA VAL A 398 7.01 15.90 -2.86
C VAL A 398 8.21 16.82 -2.71
N PHE A 399 9.30 16.34 -2.10
CA PHE A 399 10.42 17.19 -1.68
C PHE A 399 11.72 16.90 -2.42
N GLU A 400 11.92 15.67 -2.89
CA GLU A 400 13.18 15.21 -3.45
C GLU A 400 13.23 15.29 -4.97
N GLN A 401 14.41 15.58 -5.48
CA GLN A 401 14.71 15.60 -6.89
C GLN A 401 15.19 14.21 -7.35
N PHE A 402 14.53 13.68 -8.37
CA PHE A 402 15.03 12.50 -9.08
C PHE A 402 16.09 12.91 -10.10
N ASP A 403 17.27 12.27 -10.05
CA ASP A 403 18.29 12.48 -11.08
C ASP A 403 17.85 11.82 -12.39
N ARG A 404 17.81 12.64 -13.43
CA ARG A 404 17.36 12.27 -14.78
C ARG A 404 18.51 12.18 -15.78
N SER A 405 19.75 12.38 -15.35
CA SER A 405 20.95 12.29 -16.19
C SER A 405 20.96 11.01 -17.04
N ASP A 406 20.63 9.87 -16.41
CA ASP A 406 20.61 8.55 -17.05
C ASP A 406 19.19 8.04 -17.40
N THR A 407 18.14 8.82 -17.09
CA THR A 407 16.74 8.39 -17.23
C THR A 407 15.93 9.33 -18.12
N ARG A 408 15.40 8.78 -19.22
CA ARG A 408 14.42 9.50 -20.06
C ARG A 408 13.15 9.80 -19.26
N ARG A 409 12.47 10.90 -19.61
CA ARG A 409 11.19 11.27 -19.01
C ARG A 409 10.14 10.18 -19.20
N PHE A 410 9.19 10.11 -18.27
CA PHE A 410 8.12 9.11 -18.28
C PHE A 410 7.01 9.45 -19.27
N ASP A 411 6.42 8.42 -19.87
CA ASP A 411 5.23 8.52 -20.69
C ASP A 411 3.96 8.59 -19.83
N LEU A 412 3.97 7.82 -18.73
CA LEU A 412 2.87 7.66 -17.79
C LEU A 412 3.42 7.62 -16.35
N ILE A 413 2.76 8.33 -15.45
CA ILE A 413 2.99 8.22 -13.99
C ILE A 413 1.65 7.86 -13.33
N ILE A 414 1.67 6.95 -12.36
CA ILE A 414 0.49 6.52 -11.61
C ILE A 414 0.78 6.69 -10.12
N ALA A 415 -0.22 7.19 -9.37
CA ALA A 415 -0.18 7.24 -7.91
C ALA A 415 -1.60 7.12 -7.36
N THR A 416 -1.91 5.99 -6.71
CA THR A 416 -3.23 5.79 -6.11
C THR A 416 -3.11 5.71 -4.59
N ASN A 417 -3.98 6.39 -3.87
CA ASN A 417 -3.97 6.47 -2.41
C ASN A 417 -2.64 6.98 -1.87
N VAL A 418 -2.06 7.98 -2.54
CA VAL A 418 -0.78 8.59 -2.14
C VAL A 418 -1.00 9.99 -1.60
N PHE A 419 -1.75 10.82 -2.32
CA PHE A 419 -1.81 12.25 -2.04
C PHE A 419 -2.81 12.63 -0.95
N LEU A 420 -3.71 11.72 -0.56
CA LEU A 420 -4.55 11.87 0.64
C LEU A 420 -3.78 11.95 1.97
N TYR A 421 -2.50 11.59 1.97
CA TYR A 421 -1.61 11.73 3.13
C TYR A 421 -0.93 13.10 3.22
N TYR A 422 -1.18 13.99 2.27
CA TYR A 422 -0.49 15.27 2.14
C TYR A 422 -1.49 16.43 2.17
N ASP A 423 -1.03 17.60 2.59
CA ASP A 423 -1.81 18.83 2.57
C ASP A 423 -1.83 19.50 1.19
N THR A 424 -2.49 20.66 1.07
CA THR A 424 -2.59 21.37 -0.21
C THR A 424 -1.25 21.91 -0.73
N VAL A 425 -0.35 22.34 0.16
CA VAL A 425 0.96 22.86 -0.24
C VAL A 425 1.80 21.71 -0.78
N GLU A 426 1.87 20.61 -0.05
CA GLU A 426 2.56 19.39 -0.44
C GLU A 426 2.01 18.80 -1.73
N GLN A 427 0.68 18.76 -1.92
CA GLN A 427 0.06 18.31 -3.16
C GLN A 427 0.43 19.17 -4.38
N ALA A 428 0.49 20.49 -4.21
CA ALA A 428 0.91 21.39 -5.27
C ALA A 428 2.39 21.17 -5.64
N LEU A 429 3.25 20.98 -4.64
CA LEU A 429 4.66 20.66 -4.82
C LEU A 429 4.85 19.31 -5.51
N ALA A 430 4.08 18.30 -5.13
CA ALA A 430 4.09 16.99 -5.76
C ALA A 430 3.71 17.07 -7.25
N LEU A 431 2.60 17.75 -7.58
CA LEU A 431 2.16 17.92 -8.97
C LEU A 431 3.22 18.70 -9.79
N GLN A 432 3.86 19.69 -9.19
CA GLN A 432 4.99 20.40 -9.79
C GLN A 432 6.18 19.47 -10.07
N ASN A 433 6.59 18.65 -9.09
CA ASN A 433 7.71 17.73 -9.28
C ASN A 433 7.40 16.66 -10.33
N ILE A 434 6.21 16.06 -10.28
CA ILE A 434 5.71 15.09 -11.27
C ILE A 434 5.77 15.68 -12.68
N SER A 435 5.43 16.96 -12.84
CA SER A 435 5.56 17.64 -14.14
C SER A 435 7.01 17.64 -14.67
N THR A 436 8.00 17.65 -13.78
CA THR A 436 9.42 17.59 -14.18
C THR A 436 9.83 16.18 -14.60
N LEU A 437 9.14 15.14 -14.15
CA LEU A 437 9.42 13.74 -14.45
C LEU A 437 8.76 13.30 -15.77
N LEU A 438 7.59 13.86 -16.11
CA LEU A 438 6.86 13.57 -17.34
C LEU A 438 7.48 14.19 -18.58
N LYS A 439 7.34 13.52 -19.73
CA LYS A 439 7.59 14.10 -21.05
C LYS A 439 6.48 15.09 -21.41
N PRO A 440 6.72 16.09 -22.26
CA PRO A 440 5.63 16.88 -22.85
C PRO A 440 4.57 15.97 -23.47
N GLY A 441 3.30 16.20 -23.14
CA GLY A 441 2.16 15.36 -23.54
C GLY A 441 1.99 14.04 -22.76
N GLY A 442 2.92 13.70 -21.85
CA GLY A 442 2.79 12.55 -20.96
C GLY A 442 1.71 12.74 -19.90
N PHE A 443 1.23 11.64 -19.33
CA PHE A 443 0.08 11.63 -18.43
C PHE A 443 0.42 11.19 -17.01
N PHE A 444 -0.27 11.80 -16.04
CA PHE A 444 -0.28 11.40 -14.66
C PHE A 444 -1.70 11.02 -14.24
N LEU A 445 -1.86 9.83 -13.67
CA LEU A 445 -3.14 9.28 -13.20
C LEU A 445 -3.12 9.10 -11.68
N THR A 446 -4.19 9.56 -11.03
CA THR A 446 -4.35 9.43 -9.58
C THR A 446 -5.81 9.42 -9.18
N ASN A 447 -6.15 8.80 -8.05
CA ASN A 447 -7.49 8.90 -7.46
C ASN A 447 -7.62 10.09 -6.47
N ASP A 448 -6.58 10.89 -6.32
CA ASP A 448 -6.58 12.08 -5.48
C ASP A 448 -6.71 13.36 -6.34
N TRP A 449 -7.62 14.25 -5.96
CA TRP A 449 -7.73 15.56 -6.59
C TRP A 449 -6.59 16.47 -6.11
N LEU A 450 -5.78 16.96 -7.05
CA LEU A 450 -4.65 17.85 -6.79
C LEU A 450 -4.95 19.31 -7.16
N PRO A 451 -4.34 20.30 -6.48
CA PRO A 451 -4.52 21.71 -6.79
C PRO A 451 -3.82 22.09 -8.10
N GLY A 452 -4.59 22.19 -9.19
CA GLY A 452 -4.11 22.65 -10.49
C GLY A 452 -3.86 24.15 -10.54
N LEU A 453 -2.69 24.60 -10.09
CA LEU A 453 -2.28 26.01 -10.20
C LEU A 453 -1.82 26.35 -11.63
N PRO A 454 -2.13 27.54 -12.18
CA PRO A 454 -1.70 27.94 -13.53
C PRO A 454 -0.18 27.91 -13.76
N GLN A 455 0.60 28.04 -12.69
CA GLN A 455 2.07 28.03 -12.71
C GLN A 455 2.63 26.61 -12.83
N ILE A 456 1.83 25.61 -12.46
CA ILE A 456 2.20 24.20 -12.59
C ILE A 456 1.87 23.78 -14.02
N PRO A 457 2.83 23.26 -14.80
CA PRO A 457 2.61 23.05 -16.21
C PRO A 457 1.97 21.68 -16.47
N MET A 458 0.86 21.44 -15.77
CA MET A 458 0.00 20.26 -15.78
C MET A 458 -1.44 20.71 -15.98
N ARG A 459 -2.14 20.10 -16.94
CA ARG A 459 -3.54 20.40 -17.24
C ARG A 459 -4.41 19.20 -16.86
N SER A 460 -5.49 19.45 -16.12
CA SER A 460 -6.53 18.43 -15.93
C SER A 460 -7.28 18.20 -17.25
N MET A 461 -7.33 16.94 -17.68
CA MET A 461 -7.98 16.51 -18.93
C MET A 461 -9.34 15.85 -18.68
N GLY A 462 -9.68 15.59 -17.42
CA GLY A 462 -10.91 14.91 -17.01
C GLY A 462 -10.65 13.87 -15.93
N TYR A 463 -11.63 12.98 -15.74
CA TYR A 463 -11.52 11.83 -14.85
C TYR A 463 -12.39 10.67 -15.33
N THR A 464 -12.04 9.45 -14.90
CA THR A 464 -12.90 8.27 -15.00
C THR A 464 -13.54 7.97 -13.64
N PRO A 465 -14.87 7.98 -13.53
CA PRO A 465 -15.54 7.43 -12.37
C PRO A 465 -15.46 5.90 -12.39
N VAL A 466 -15.01 5.30 -11.30
CA VAL A 466 -14.87 3.86 -11.14
C VAL A 466 -15.79 3.41 -10.02
N ARG A 467 -16.57 2.36 -10.26
CA ARG A 467 -17.38 1.71 -9.24
C ARG A 467 -16.78 0.35 -8.93
N TYR A 468 -16.63 0.04 -7.66
CA TYR A 468 -16.11 -1.24 -7.20
C TYR A 468 -17.26 -2.20 -6.83
N GLY A 469 -18.32 -1.69 -6.21
CA GLY A 469 -19.46 -2.49 -5.73
C GLY A 469 -20.75 -2.34 -6.53
N GLU A 470 -21.57 -3.39 -6.50
CA GLU A 470 -22.91 -3.37 -7.11
C GLU A 470 -23.84 -2.31 -6.51
N SER A 471 -23.69 -1.99 -5.21
CA SER A 471 -24.50 -0.94 -4.57
C SER A 471 -24.18 0.47 -5.07
N GLY A 472 -23.01 0.66 -5.69
CA GLY A 472 -22.53 1.95 -6.17
C GLY A 472 -21.90 2.84 -5.09
N ASP A 473 -21.93 2.42 -3.82
CA ASP A 473 -21.43 3.24 -2.68
C ASP A 473 -19.89 3.28 -2.59
N TRP A 474 -19.22 2.36 -3.30
CA TRP A 474 -17.76 2.21 -3.26
C TRP A 474 -17.17 2.43 -4.64
N GLY A 475 -16.21 3.34 -4.73
CA GLY A 475 -15.60 3.74 -5.99
C GLY A 475 -14.57 4.84 -5.83
N ASP A 476 -13.87 5.14 -6.92
CA ASP A 476 -12.87 6.21 -7.02
C ASP A 476 -13.15 7.08 -8.25
N ASN A 477 -12.56 8.27 -8.29
CA ASN A 477 -12.44 9.06 -9.51
C ASN A 477 -10.96 9.09 -9.91
N ILE A 478 -10.61 8.48 -11.05
CA ILE A 478 -9.24 8.52 -11.55
C ILE A 478 -9.07 9.77 -12.41
N PHE A 479 -8.40 10.78 -11.87
CA PHE A 479 -8.09 12.04 -12.53
C PHE A 479 -6.94 11.88 -13.52
N TRP A 480 -7.05 12.58 -14.65
CA TRP A 480 -6.07 12.56 -15.72
C TRP A 480 -5.41 13.93 -15.85
N TRP A 481 -4.10 13.99 -15.57
CA TRP A 481 -3.31 15.20 -15.74
C TRP A 481 -2.35 15.03 -16.91
N GLN A 482 -2.30 16.00 -17.81
CA GLN A 482 -1.37 16.00 -18.93
C GLN A 482 -0.31 17.07 -18.77
N ARG A 483 0.95 16.68 -18.94
CA ARG A 483 2.09 17.61 -19.00
C ARG A 483 1.98 18.48 -20.25
N GLN A 484 1.95 19.81 -20.06
CA GLN A 484 1.89 20.79 -21.16
C GLN A 484 3.23 21.02 -21.86
#